data_AF-A0AAW5JMF1-F1
#
_entry.id   AF-A0AAW5JMF1-F1
#
_cell.length_a   1.000
_cell.length_b   1.000
_cell.length_c   1.000
_cell.angle_alpha   90.00
_cell.angle_beta   90.00
_cell.angle_gamma   90.00
#
_symmetry.space_group_name_H-M   'P 1'
#
loop_
_entity.id
_entity.type
_entity.pdbx_description
1 polymer ?
#
loop_
_entity_poly.entity_id
_entity_poly.type
_entity_poly.pdbx_seq_one_letter_code
_entity_poly.pdbx_strand_id
1 'polypeptide(L)'
;MTDKQFHTLYSDAVASGDRDAYVSDWALSSMWGDDSDPILLADLCGKVWDLAHLTVSDIRAHTGLTQAAFSERFLIPYRTLQNWEGRGGCAHYTILMLARLCGMADGVLQ
;
A
#
# COMPACT_ATOMS: atom_id res chain seq x y z
N MET A 1 -9.31 8.28 9.45
CA MET A 1 -9.29 6.81 9.61
C MET A 1 -8.41 6.48 10.81
N THR A 2 -8.81 5.55 11.68
CA THR A 2 -7.97 5.12 12.82
C THR A 2 -6.96 4.05 12.39
N ASP A 3 -5.88 3.88 13.17
CA ASP A 3 -4.90 2.81 12.93
C ASP A 3 -5.53 1.42 12.87
N LYS A 4 -6.55 1.16 13.69
CA LYS A 4 -7.28 -0.11 13.69
C LYS A 4 -8.04 -0.32 12.39
N GLN A 5 -8.76 0.71 11.92
CA GLN A 5 -9.47 0.65 10.64
C GLN A 5 -8.49 0.42 9.48
N PHE A 6 -7.38 1.16 9.45
CA PHE A 6 -6.36 0.99 8.41
C PHE A 6 -5.74 -0.40 8.46
N HIS A 7 -5.36 -0.90 9.64
CA HIS A 7 -4.81 -2.24 9.79
C HIS A 7 -5.77 -3.28 9.21
N THR A 8 -7.07 -3.19 9.53
CA THR A 8 -8.09 -4.10 9.01
C THR A 8 -8.20 -4.01 7.49
N LEU A 9 -8.35 -2.80 6.94
CA LEU A 9 -8.49 -2.57 5.50
C LEU A 9 -7.26 -3.06 4.72
N TYR A 10 -6.06 -2.70 5.17
CA TYR A 10 -4.81 -3.06 4.50
C TYR A 10 -4.58 -4.57 4.54
N SER A 11 -4.88 -5.24 5.67
CA SER A 11 -4.73 -6.69 5.79
C SER A 11 -5.65 -7.44 4.83
N ASP A 12 -6.89 -6.98 4.68
CA ASP A 12 -7.83 -7.56 3.74
C ASP A 12 -7.46 -7.25 2.28
N ALA A 13 -7.02 -6.01 2.01
CA ALA A 13 -6.59 -5.60 0.69
C ALA A 13 -5.45 -6.48 0.15
N VAL A 14 -4.47 -6.82 0.98
CA VAL A 14 -3.38 -7.74 0.62
C VAL A 14 -3.88 -9.10 0.12
N ALA A 15 -5.03 -9.57 0.61
CA ALA A 15 -5.62 -10.85 0.20
C ALA A 15 -6.62 -10.72 -0.96
N SER A 16 -7.08 -9.50 -1.28
CA SER A 16 -8.13 -9.27 -2.27
C SER A 16 -7.56 -9.03 -3.67
N GLY A 17 -7.88 -9.92 -4.61
CA GLY A 17 -7.49 -9.77 -6.02
C GLY A 17 -8.43 -8.90 -6.86
N ASP A 18 -9.59 -8.50 -6.33
CA ASP A 18 -10.59 -7.68 -7.03
C ASP A 18 -10.77 -6.34 -6.31
N ARG A 19 -10.24 -5.29 -6.94
CA ARG A 19 -10.28 -3.93 -6.41
C ARG A 19 -11.70 -3.40 -6.28
N ASP A 20 -12.56 -3.64 -7.28
CA ASP A 20 -13.88 -3.04 -7.31
C ASP A 20 -14.80 -3.71 -6.28
N ALA A 21 -14.68 -5.03 -6.13
CA ALA A 21 -15.36 -5.77 -5.06
C ALA A 21 -14.88 -5.29 -3.67
N TYR A 22 -13.57 -5.20 -3.46
CA TYR A 22 -13.00 -4.68 -2.21
C TYR A 22 -13.51 -3.28 -1.86
N VAL A 23 -13.49 -2.36 -2.84
CA VAL A 23 -13.93 -0.98 -2.64
C VAL A 23 -15.41 -0.93 -2.31
N SER A 24 -16.24 -1.69 -3.05
CA SER A 24 -17.69 -1.76 -2.80
C SER A 24 -18.00 -2.26 -1.39
N ASP A 25 -17.37 -3.35 -0.97
CA ASP A 25 -17.63 -3.97 0.34
C ASP A 25 -17.18 -3.07 1.49
N TRP A 26 -15.99 -2.50 1.40
CA TRP A 26 -15.45 -1.68 2.48
C TRP A 26 -16.04 -0.28 2.55
N ALA A 27 -16.41 0.33 1.42
CA ALA A 27 -17.05 1.65 1.44
C ALA A 27 -18.43 1.65 2.11
N LEU A 28 -19.13 0.51 2.10
CA LEU A 28 -20.45 0.33 2.72
C LEU A 28 -20.37 -0.33 4.11
N SER A 29 -19.17 -0.55 4.63
CA SER A 29 -18.96 -1.20 5.92
C SER A 29 -19.51 -0.35 7.07
N SER A 30 -20.19 -1.00 8.02
CA SER A 30 -20.65 -0.36 9.26
C SER A 30 -19.50 0.14 10.16
N MET A 31 -18.26 -0.20 9.83
CA MET A 31 -17.05 0.28 10.51
C MET A 31 -16.88 1.82 10.50
N TRP A 32 -17.52 2.50 9.54
CA TRP A 32 -17.42 3.96 9.38
C TRP A 32 -18.48 4.73 10.19
N GLY A 33 -19.57 4.06 10.59
CA GLY A 33 -20.73 4.70 11.21
C GLY A 33 -21.68 5.32 10.20
N ASP A 34 -22.92 5.60 10.65
CA ASP A 34 -24.07 5.86 9.79
C ASP A 34 -24.02 7.20 9.02
N ASP A 35 -23.20 8.17 9.46
CA ASP A 35 -23.10 9.51 8.86
C ASP A 35 -22.01 9.65 7.78
N SER A 36 -21.37 8.54 7.39
CA SER A 36 -20.23 8.58 6.47
C SER A 36 -20.66 8.67 5.00
N ASP A 37 -19.91 9.43 4.19
CA ASP A 37 -20.15 9.56 2.74
C ASP A 37 -19.55 8.35 1.97
N PRO A 38 -20.37 7.49 1.36
CA PRO A 38 -19.90 6.30 0.64
C PRO A 38 -18.96 6.62 -0.53
N ILE A 39 -19.09 7.79 -1.16
CA ILE A 39 -18.25 8.17 -2.31
C ILE A 39 -16.82 8.49 -1.81
N LEU A 40 -16.71 9.24 -0.71
CA LEU A 40 -15.41 9.53 -0.10
C LEU A 40 -14.76 8.25 0.46
N LEU A 41 -15.56 7.35 1.03
CA LEU A 41 -15.08 6.06 1.52
C LEU A 41 -14.61 5.14 0.39
N ALA A 42 -15.28 5.14 -0.76
CA ALA A 42 -14.85 4.37 -1.92
C ALA A 42 -13.48 4.84 -2.44
N ASP A 43 -13.25 6.15 -2.53
CA ASP A 43 -11.94 6.70 -2.89
C ASP A 43 -10.85 6.31 -1.88
N LEU A 44 -11.15 6.43 -0.57
CA LEU A 44 -10.22 6.04 0.48
C LEU A 44 -9.88 4.54 0.42
N CYS A 45 -10.88 3.67 0.32
CA CYS A 45 -10.67 2.22 0.22
C CYS A 45 -9.87 1.87 -1.05
N GLY A 46 -10.16 2.53 -2.17
CA GLY A 46 -9.41 2.36 -3.41
C GLY A 46 -7.92 2.66 -3.24
N LYS A 47 -7.60 3.78 -2.57
CA LYS A 47 -6.20 4.13 -2.27
C LYS A 47 -5.52 3.14 -1.33
N VAL A 48 -6.23 2.58 -0.35
CA VAL A 48 -5.67 1.52 0.52
C VAL A 48 -5.37 0.27 -0.31
N TRP A 49 -6.27 -0.12 -1.21
CA TRP A 49 -6.06 -1.27 -2.10
C TRP A 49 -4.86 -1.05 -3.01
N ASP A 50 -4.75 0.12 -3.64
CA ASP A 50 -3.63 0.48 -4.50
C ASP A 50 -2.30 0.42 -3.73
N LEU A 51 -2.29 0.90 -2.49
CA LEU A 51 -1.11 0.87 -1.61
C LEU A 51 -0.72 -0.58 -1.22
N ALA A 52 -1.69 -1.45 -0.95
CA ALA A 52 -1.47 -2.86 -0.60
C ALA A 52 -0.90 -3.68 -1.76
N HIS A 53 -1.16 -3.25 -2.99
CA HIS A 53 -0.73 -3.92 -4.22
C HIS A 53 0.56 -3.34 -4.84
N LEU A 54 1.18 -2.36 -4.18
CA LEU A 54 2.50 -1.87 -4.61
C LEU A 54 3.55 -2.99 -4.56
N THR A 55 4.44 -2.95 -5.53
CA THR A 55 5.68 -3.72 -5.51
C THR A 55 6.88 -2.83 -5.14
N VAL A 56 8.00 -3.44 -4.78
CA VAL A 56 9.25 -2.70 -4.59
C VAL A 56 9.69 -2.00 -5.89
N SER A 57 9.38 -2.59 -7.05
CA SER A 57 9.67 -1.98 -8.36
C SER A 57 8.85 -0.70 -8.58
N ASP A 58 7.57 -0.70 -8.21
CA ASP A 58 6.70 0.49 -8.33
C ASP A 58 7.23 1.63 -7.45
N ILE A 59 7.60 1.30 -6.22
CA ILE A 59 8.17 2.28 -5.28
C ILE A 59 9.49 2.83 -5.82
N ARG A 60 10.39 1.97 -6.31
CA ARG A 60 11.66 2.43 -6.89
C ARG A 60 11.41 3.30 -8.12
N ALA A 61 10.49 2.91 -9.00
CA ALA A 61 10.12 3.68 -10.18
C ALA A 61 9.61 5.07 -9.80
N HIS A 62 8.76 5.18 -8.77
CA HIS A 62 8.28 6.45 -8.23
C HIS A 62 9.43 7.38 -7.79
N THR A 63 10.50 6.83 -7.21
CA THR A 63 11.66 7.63 -6.80
C THR A 63 12.58 8.07 -7.95
N GLY A 64 12.44 7.49 -9.15
CA GLY A 64 13.35 7.69 -10.28
C GLY A 64 14.75 7.10 -10.09
N LEU A 65 14.97 6.28 -9.05
CA LEU A 65 16.28 5.71 -8.73
C LEU A 65 16.57 4.42 -9.50
N THR A 66 17.85 4.21 -9.80
CA THR A 66 18.36 2.89 -10.21
C THR A 66 18.31 1.91 -9.03
N GLN A 67 18.38 0.61 -9.29
CA GLN A 67 18.45 -0.39 -8.20
C GLN A 67 19.67 -0.14 -7.28
N ALA A 68 20.82 0.29 -7.84
CA ALA A 68 22.01 0.56 -7.04
C ALA A 68 21.81 1.75 -6.10
N ALA A 69 21.29 2.87 -6.61
CA ALA A 69 21.02 4.05 -5.80
C ALA A 69 19.91 3.81 -4.76
N PHE A 70 18.90 3.01 -5.09
CA PHE A 70 17.85 2.63 -4.13
C PHE A 70 18.41 1.72 -3.02
N SER A 71 19.27 0.77 -3.38
CA SER A 71 20.00 -0.10 -2.44
C SER A 71 20.84 0.72 -1.46
N GLU A 72 21.60 1.71 -1.95
CA GLU A 72 22.40 2.61 -1.12
C GLU A 72 21.52 3.49 -0.22
N ARG A 73 20.46 4.10 -0.76
CA ARG A 73 19.56 5.01 -0.03
C ARG A 73 18.91 4.35 1.17
N PHE A 74 18.47 3.10 1.03
CA PHE A 74 17.72 2.39 2.07
C PHE A 74 18.56 1.33 2.80
N LEU A 75 19.87 1.24 2.51
CA LEU A 75 20.78 0.23 3.07
C LEU A 75 20.27 -1.21 2.89
N ILE A 76 19.63 -1.48 1.77
CA ILE A 76 19.16 -2.83 1.40
C ILE A 76 20.26 -3.49 0.58
N PRO A 77 20.74 -4.69 0.92
CA PRO A 77 21.72 -5.38 0.09
C PRO A 77 21.22 -5.51 -1.36
N TYR A 78 22.06 -5.16 -2.34
CA TYR A 78 21.66 -5.10 -3.75
C TYR A 78 21.02 -6.41 -4.24
N ARG A 79 21.55 -7.56 -3.81
CA ARG A 79 21.01 -8.88 -4.14
C ARG A 79 19.60 -9.11 -3.56
N THR A 80 19.31 -8.57 -2.38
CA THR A 80 17.99 -8.61 -1.75
C THR A 80 16.99 -7.81 -2.57
N LEU A 81 17.35 -6.58 -2.97
CA LEU A 81 16.50 -5.74 -3.81
C LEU A 81 16.18 -6.42 -5.16
N GLN A 82 17.18 -7.03 -5.81
CA GLN A 82 16.97 -7.79 -7.03
C GLN A 82 16.01 -8.98 -6.84
N ASN A 83 16.10 -9.68 -5.70
CA ASN A 83 15.18 -10.77 -5.40
C ASN A 83 13.76 -10.26 -5.20
N TRP A 84 13.58 -9.17 -4.45
CA TRP A 84 12.27 -8.55 -4.24
C TRP A 84 11.61 -8.13 -5.55
N GLU A 85 12.34 -7.49 -6.47
CA GLU A 85 11.79 -7.05 -7.76
C GLU A 85 11.60 -8.20 -8.77
N GLY A 86 12.44 -9.24 -8.74
CA GLY A 86 12.39 -10.32 -9.73
C GLY A 86 11.57 -11.55 -9.32
N ARG A 87 11.51 -11.86 -8.03
CA ARG A 87 10.88 -13.08 -7.49
C ARG A 87 9.87 -12.81 -6.38
N GLY A 88 9.74 -11.56 -5.95
CA GLY A 88 8.94 -11.19 -4.78
C GLY A 88 9.60 -11.58 -3.46
N GLY A 89 8.78 -11.85 -2.44
CA GLY A 89 9.25 -12.23 -1.11
C GLY A 89 9.63 -11.05 -0.19
N CYS A 90 9.40 -9.81 -0.63
CA CYS A 90 9.35 -8.68 0.28
C CYS A 90 8.03 -8.72 1.05
N ALA A 91 8.08 -8.66 2.37
CA ALA A 91 6.86 -8.67 3.17
C ALA A 91 6.03 -7.38 2.94
N HIS A 92 4.70 -7.48 2.94
CA HIS A 92 3.81 -6.34 2.69
C HIS A 92 4.01 -5.18 3.67
N TYR A 93 4.36 -5.46 4.92
CA TYR A 93 4.67 -4.40 5.89
C TYR A 93 5.96 -3.64 5.52
N THR A 94 6.95 -4.32 4.94
CA THR A 94 8.19 -3.68 4.45
C THR A 94 7.90 -2.81 3.23
N ILE A 95 7.08 -3.30 2.29
CA ILE A 95 6.62 -2.53 1.13
C ILE A 95 5.88 -1.27 1.60
N LEU A 96 4.94 -1.41 2.55
CA LEU A 96 4.21 -0.29 3.13
C LEU A 96 5.15 0.74 3.77
N MET A 97 6.14 0.30 4.57
CA MET A 97 7.10 1.20 5.18
C MET A 97 7.94 1.94 4.13
N LEU A 98 8.39 1.26 3.08
CA LEU A 98 9.11 1.90 1.97
C LEU A 98 8.23 2.91 1.23
N ALA A 99 6.97 2.57 0.95
CA ALA A 99 6.01 3.46 0.31
C ALA A 99 5.78 4.73 1.14
N ARG A 100 5.63 4.60 2.47
CA ARG A 100 5.56 5.74 3.40
C ARG A 100 6.81 6.62 3.36
N LEU A 101 8.00 6.02 3.41
CA LEU A 101 9.27 6.76 3.35
C LEU A 101 9.49 7.46 1.99
N CYS A 102 8.81 7.01 0.95
CA CYS A 102 8.83 7.60 -0.38
C CYS A 102 7.65 8.57 -0.65
N GLY A 103 6.77 8.83 0.34
CA GLY A 103 5.62 9.73 0.20
C GLY A 103 4.44 9.16 -0.60
N MET A 104 4.44 7.87 -0.92
CA MET A 104 3.37 7.23 -1.70
C MET A 104 2.13 6.89 -0.87
N ALA A 105 2.22 6.98 0.46
CA ALA A 105 1.11 6.74 1.38
C ALA A 105 0.46 8.06 1.86
N ASP A 106 0.94 9.21 1.38
CA ASP A 106 0.46 10.52 1.80
C ASP A 106 -1.01 10.68 1.39
N GLY A 107 -1.86 11.12 2.33
CA GLY A 107 -3.30 11.27 2.09
C GLY A 107 -4.14 9.99 2.27
N VAL A 108 -3.52 8.84 2.55
CA VAL A 108 -4.24 7.63 3.03
C VAL A 108 -4.23 7.56 4.55
N LEU A 109 -3.13 8.02 5.16
CA LEU A 109 -2.90 8.05 6.60
C LEU A 109 -2.63 9.49 7.00
N GLN A 110 -3.55 10.11 7.74
CA GLN A 110 -3.35 11.39 8.42
C GLN A 110 -3.47 11.16 9.92
#